data_AF-G5PY63-F1
#
_entry.id   AF-G5PY63-F1
#
_cell.length_a   1.000
_cell.length_b   1.000
_cell.length_c   1.000
_cell.angle_alpha   90.00
_cell.angle_beta   90.00
_cell.angle_gamma   90.00
#
_symmetry.space_group_name_H-M   'P 1'
#
loop_
_entity.id
_entity.type
_entity.pdbx_description
1 polymer ?
#
loop_
_entity_poly.entity_id
_entity_poly.type
_entity_poly.pdbx_seq_one_letter_code
_entity_poly.pdbx_strand_id
1 'polypeptide(L)'
;MDFTATVQKDTCQIEIDGNGTVSLATVGPSYFADGITAETDYGGGKEFLIKLISCPVSGGAITNVTFNFLPQSGQFVTGNKQVFANDLATSTDGASNVGVVIFTTESPRHNVLNTDGSSRATFAATTYSDTSWTFYARMQKVLSNDVVVPGKLSSRVLVNVEYE
;
A
#
# COMPACT_ATOMS: atom_id res chain seq x y z
N MET A 1 -5.95 3.07 38.38
CA MET A 1 -5.78 3.30 36.93
C MET A 1 -5.21 2.00 36.42
N ASP A 2 -6.04 1.22 35.75
CA ASP A 2 -5.69 -0.14 35.36
C ASP A 2 -5.25 -0.12 33.91
N PHE A 3 -4.04 -0.63 33.69
CA PHE A 3 -3.48 -0.84 32.36
C PHE A 3 -3.54 -2.33 32.07
N THR A 4 -4.32 -2.70 31.06
CA THR A 4 -4.41 -4.07 30.56
C THR A 4 -3.80 -4.11 29.17
N ALA A 5 -2.82 -4.99 28.96
CA ALA A 5 -2.18 -5.20 27.67
C ALA A 5 -1.99 -6.71 27.42
N THR A 6 -2.26 -7.14 26.19
CA THR A 6 -1.95 -8.50 25.73
C THR A 6 -0.67 -8.43 24.91
N VAL A 7 0.39 -9.09 25.38
CA VAL A 7 1.65 -9.22 24.63
C VAL A 7 1.55 -10.50 23.81
N GLN A 8 1.34 -10.36 22.49
CA GLN A 8 1.43 -11.49 21.56
C GLN A 8 2.90 -11.82 21.28
N LYS A 9 3.19 -13.12 21.18
CA LYS A 9 4.54 -13.66 21.01
C LYS A 9 4.95 -13.78 19.53
N ASP A 10 4.03 -13.48 18.61
CA ASP A 10 4.02 -14.09 17.28
C ASP A 10 4.23 -13.13 16.09
N THR A 11 5.06 -12.09 16.22
CA THR A 11 5.30 -11.16 15.09
C THR A 11 6.56 -11.52 14.31
N CYS A 12 6.45 -11.60 12.98
CA CYS A 12 7.63 -11.66 12.11
C CYS A 12 8.35 -10.31 12.07
N GLN A 13 9.64 -10.35 11.75
CA GLN A 13 10.34 -9.17 11.25
C GLN A 13 9.92 -8.94 9.79
N ILE A 14 9.76 -7.66 9.42
CA ILE A 14 9.36 -7.26 8.07
C ILE A 14 10.54 -6.54 7.42
N GLU A 15 10.98 -7.05 6.28
CA GLU A 15 11.91 -6.36 5.39
C GLU A 15 11.16 -5.86 4.16
N ILE A 16 11.39 -4.61 3.77
CA ILE A 16 10.90 -4.05 2.52
C ILE A 16 12.12 -3.68 1.68
N ASP A 17 12.13 -4.11 0.42
CA ASP A 17 13.20 -3.78 -0.49
C ASP A 17 13.39 -2.25 -0.65
N GLY A 18 14.61 -1.84 -1.02
CA GLY A 18 14.95 -0.42 -1.09
C GLY A 18 14.84 0.31 0.26
N ASN A 19 14.95 -0.39 1.39
CA ASN A 19 14.78 0.14 2.74
C ASN A 19 13.41 0.81 2.94
N GLY A 20 12.36 0.23 2.35
CA GLY A 20 11.00 0.79 2.40
C GLY A 20 10.76 2.00 1.49
N THR A 21 11.68 2.30 0.58
CA THR A 21 11.56 3.42 -0.36
C THR A 21 11.30 2.93 -1.80
N VAL A 22 10.13 3.26 -2.33
CA VAL A 22 9.77 2.99 -3.73
C VAL A 22 9.86 4.27 -4.56
N SER A 23 10.96 4.43 -5.29
CA SER A 23 11.15 5.57 -6.20
C SER A 23 10.38 5.38 -7.50
N LEU A 24 9.32 6.17 -7.70
CA LEU A 24 8.56 6.25 -8.95
C LEU A 24 9.22 7.23 -9.93
N ALA A 25 9.02 7.02 -11.23
CA ALA A 25 9.55 7.90 -12.27
C ALA A 25 8.85 9.26 -12.31
N THR A 26 9.51 10.29 -12.83
CA THR A 26 8.87 11.57 -13.15
C THR A 26 7.97 11.42 -14.37
N VAL A 27 6.73 11.89 -14.27
CA VAL A 27 5.73 11.82 -15.35
C VAL A 27 5.12 13.20 -15.64
N GLY A 28 4.66 13.39 -16.87
CA GLY A 28 3.89 14.58 -17.26
C GLY A 28 2.38 14.41 -16.98
N PRO A 29 1.57 15.48 -17.09
CA PRO A 29 0.13 15.43 -16.83
C PRO A 29 -0.64 14.40 -17.67
N SER A 30 -0.16 14.10 -18.89
CA SER A 30 -0.77 13.10 -19.78
C SER A 30 -0.74 11.67 -19.23
N TYR A 31 0.08 11.40 -18.20
CA TYR A 31 0.06 10.14 -17.48
C TYR A 31 -1.28 9.88 -16.78
N PHE A 32 -1.95 10.95 -16.33
CA PHE A 32 -3.22 10.87 -15.61
C PHE A 32 -4.41 10.88 -16.57
N ALA A 33 -4.47 9.86 -17.44
CA ALA A 33 -5.50 9.71 -18.46
C ALA A 33 -6.91 9.60 -17.85
N ASP A 34 -7.90 10.09 -18.59
CA ASP A 34 -9.30 10.04 -18.17
C ASP A 34 -9.83 8.60 -18.16
N GLY A 35 -10.68 8.29 -17.17
CA GLY A 35 -11.23 6.95 -16.97
C GLY A 35 -10.31 5.95 -16.25
N ILE A 36 -9.03 6.30 -16.00
CA ILE A 36 -8.13 5.47 -15.19
C ILE A 36 -8.44 5.67 -13.70
N THR A 37 -8.85 4.60 -13.03
CA THR A 37 -9.24 4.61 -11.61
C THR A 37 -8.19 3.90 -10.74
N ALA A 38 -8.44 3.89 -9.42
CA ALA A 38 -7.64 3.14 -8.46
C ALA A 38 -7.77 1.60 -8.61
N GLU A 39 -8.72 1.12 -9.42
CA GLU A 39 -8.96 -0.31 -9.71
C GLU A 39 -8.45 -0.72 -11.10
N THR A 40 -8.06 0.24 -11.94
CA THR A 40 -7.58 -0.07 -13.29
C THR A 40 -6.16 -0.65 -13.25
N ASP A 41 -5.99 -1.84 -13.81
CA ASP A 41 -4.68 -2.41 -14.09
C ASP A 41 -3.99 -1.57 -15.18
N TYR A 42 -3.06 -0.72 -14.76
CA TYR A 42 -2.41 0.29 -15.61
C TYR A 42 -0.90 0.38 -15.36
N GLY A 43 -0.15 0.68 -16.41
CA GLY A 43 1.32 0.73 -16.39
C GLY A 43 1.92 1.98 -15.73
N GLY A 44 3.26 2.09 -15.81
CA GLY A 44 4.03 3.27 -15.38
C GLY A 44 4.30 3.39 -13.89
N GLY A 45 4.17 2.28 -13.15
CA GLY A 45 4.57 2.14 -11.75
C GLY A 45 5.84 1.32 -11.58
N LYS A 46 6.05 0.84 -10.36
CA LYS A 46 7.21 0.06 -9.96
C LYS A 46 6.81 -1.05 -8.98
N GLU A 47 7.43 -2.21 -9.14
CA GLU A 47 7.31 -3.30 -8.17
C GLU A 47 8.18 -3.08 -6.94
N PHE A 48 7.71 -3.57 -5.81
CA PHE A 48 8.44 -3.62 -4.55
C PHE A 48 8.08 -4.91 -3.82
N LEU A 49 8.91 -5.31 -2.88
CA LEU A 49 8.83 -6.61 -2.23
C LEU A 49 8.79 -6.45 -0.71
N ILE A 50 7.84 -7.15 -0.10
CA ILE A 50 7.76 -7.29 1.35
C ILE A 50 8.12 -8.73 1.70
N LYS A 51 9.15 -8.89 2.53
CA LYS A 51 9.61 -10.17 3.03
C LYS A 51 9.32 -10.28 4.52
N LEU A 52 8.75 -11.40 4.92
CA LEU A 52 8.61 -11.74 6.33
C LEU A 52 9.76 -12.66 6.70
N ILE A 53 10.51 -12.33 7.74
CA ILE A 53 11.65 -13.11 8.22
C ILE A 53 11.56 -13.34 9.72
N SER A 54 12.30 -14.33 10.20
CA SER A 54 12.40 -14.64 11.63
C SER A 54 11.03 -14.85 12.28
N CYS A 55 10.09 -15.43 11.53
CA CYS A 55 8.74 -15.68 12.05
C CYS A 55 8.79 -16.81 13.10
N PRO A 56 8.01 -16.69 14.18
CA PRO A 56 7.92 -17.76 15.17
C PRO A 56 7.31 -19.02 14.56
N VAL A 57 7.69 -20.18 15.07
CA VAL A 57 7.12 -21.46 14.63
C VAL A 57 5.67 -21.51 15.11
N SER A 58 4.72 -21.41 14.18
CA SER A 58 3.31 -21.59 14.51
C SER A 58 3.04 -23.08 14.79
N GLY A 59 2.17 -23.38 15.76
CA GLY A 59 1.76 -24.74 16.10
C GLY A 59 0.90 -25.44 15.02
N GLY A 60 0.98 -25.01 13.75
CA GLY A 60 0.30 -25.62 12.61
C GLY A 60 -1.06 -25.02 12.24
N ALA A 61 -1.33 -23.75 12.57
CA ALA A 61 -2.66 -23.14 12.38
C ALA A 61 -2.74 -21.99 11.36
N ILE A 62 -1.62 -21.38 10.94
CA ILE A 62 -1.66 -20.25 10.00
C ILE A 62 -1.91 -20.77 8.60
N THR A 63 -2.94 -20.22 7.98
CA THR A 63 -3.42 -20.52 6.64
C THR A 63 -3.36 -19.30 5.73
N ASN A 64 -3.44 -18.09 6.30
CA ASN A 64 -3.45 -16.84 5.57
C ASN A 64 -2.50 -15.80 6.18
N VAL A 65 -1.95 -14.96 5.31
CA VAL A 65 -1.23 -13.74 5.65
C VAL A 65 -1.96 -12.57 5.02
N THR A 66 -2.36 -11.60 5.83
CA THR A 66 -3.05 -10.39 5.38
C THR A 66 -2.15 -9.17 5.58
N PHE A 67 -1.91 -8.43 4.50
CA PHE A 67 -1.19 -7.16 4.53
C PHE A 67 -2.17 -5.99 4.61
N ASN A 68 -2.12 -5.23 5.70
CA ASN A 68 -2.93 -4.05 5.91
C ASN A 68 -2.11 -2.79 5.59
N PHE A 69 -2.49 -2.11 4.51
CA PHE A 69 -1.86 -0.87 4.08
C PHE A 69 -2.66 0.34 4.57
N LEU A 70 -2.02 1.20 5.35
CA LEU A 70 -2.67 2.36 5.97
C LEU A 70 -1.86 3.62 5.67
N PRO A 71 -2.48 4.78 5.44
CA PRO A 71 -1.74 6.03 5.37
C PRO A 71 -1.06 6.30 6.72
N GLN A 72 0.20 6.72 6.73
CA GLN A 72 0.92 7.01 7.98
C GLN A 72 0.27 8.18 8.76
N SER A 73 -0.42 9.09 8.06
CA SER A 73 -1.24 10.14 8.68
C SER A 73 -2.43 9.59 9.48
N GLY A 74 -2.78 8.31 9.30
CA GLY A 74 -3.93 7.64 9.90
C GLY A 74 -5.26 7.95 9.22
N GLN A 75 -5.29 8.77 8.16
CA GLN A 75 -6.53 9.18 7.50
C GLN A 75 -6.41 9.11 5.97
N PHE A 76 -7.40 8.50 5.33
CA PHE A 76 -7.61 8.61 3.90
C PHE A 76 -8.30 9.92 3.53
N VAL A 77 -8.22 10.31 2.27
CA VAL A 77 -8.95 11.47 1.76
C VAL A 77 -10.44 11.16 1.71
N THR A 78 -11.28 12.13 2.06
CA THR A 78 -12.74 11.99 1.98
C THR A 78 -13.16 11.61 0.57
N GLY A 79 -13.94 10.52 0.46
CA GLY A 79 -14.46 10.02 -0.82
C GLY A 79 -13.53 9.06 -1.57
N ASN A 80 -12.29 8.86 -1.12
CA ASN A 80 -11.40 7.85 -1.70
C ASN A 80 -10.49 7.20 -0.65
N LYS A 81 -10.70 5.90 -0.42
CA LYS A 81 -9.92 5.10 0.53
C LYS A 81 -8.94 4.14 -0.12
N GLN A 82 -8.76 4.22 -1.45
CA GLN A 82 -7.90 3.31 -2.20
C GLN A 82 -6.63 3.98 -2.72
N VAL A 83 -6.50 5.29 -2.53
CA VAL A 83 -5.36 6.10 -2.94
C VAL A 83 -4.70 6.70 -1.70
N PHE A 84 -3.42 6.42 -1.51
CA PHE A 84 -2.59 7.06 -0.50
C PHE A 84 -2.20 8.44 -1.00
N ALA A 85 -2.77 9.48 -0.40
CA ALA A 85 -2.60 10.85 -0.87
C ALA A 85 -1.17 11.37 -0.66
N ASN A 86 -0.77 12.33 -1.49
CA ASN A 86 0.49 13.03 -1.33
C ASN A 86 0.55 13.78 0.01
N ASP A 87 1.51 13.42 0.87
CA ASP A 87 1.83 14.11 2.11
C ASP A 87 2.25 15.57 1.88
N LEU A 88 2.73 15.88 0.67
CA LEU A 88 3.17 17.22 0.28
C LEU A 88 2.05 18.04 -0.38
N ALA A 89 0.80 17.55 -0.48
CA ALA A 89 -0.25 18.21 -1.26
C ALA A 89 -0.54 19.68 -0.85
N THR A 90 -0.26 20.06 0.39
CA THR A 90 -0.42 21.43 0.93
C THR A 90 0.87 22.27 0.87
N SER A 91 1.99 21.67 0.47
CA SER A 91 3.28 22.35 0.31
C SER A 91 3.38 23.04 -1.04
N THR A 92 4.13 24.15 -1.12
CA THR A 92 4.27 24.96 -2.34
C THR A 92 4.88 24.19 -3.52
N ASP A 93 5.66 23.14 -3.25
CA ASP A 93 6.28 22.29 -4.26
C ASP A 93 5.59 20.92 -4.43
N GLY A 94 4.47 20.67 -3.75
CA GLY A 94 3.77 19.41 -3.80
C GLY A 94 2.76 19.31 -4.94
N ALA A 95 2.67 18.13 -5.56
CA ALA A 95 1.62 17.85 -6.53
C ALA A 95 0.25 17.81 -5.85
N SER A 96 -0.75 18.45 -6.45
CA SER A 96 -2.14 18.39 -5.98
C SER A 96 -2.95 17.36 -6.77
N ASN A 97 -3.92 16.73 -6.09
CA ASN A 97 -4.75 15.65 -6.62
C ASN A 97 -3.97 14.42 -7.12
N VAL A 98 -2.76 14.20 -6.63
CA VAL A 98 -1.94 13.01 -6.94
C VAL A 98 -1.69 12.22 -5.68
N GLY A 99 -1.76 10.90 -5.79
CA GLY A 99 -1.38 9.96 -4.75
C GLY A 99 -0.79 8.69 -5.35
N VAL A 100 -0.62 7.70 -4.49
CA VAL A 100 -0.11 6.37 -4.85
C VAL A 100 -1.20 5.34 -4.62
N VAL A 101 -1.32 4.40 -5.54
CA VAL A 101 -2.10 3.17 -5.39
C VAL A 101 -1.14 2.00 -5.34
N ILE A 102 -1.49 1.00 -4.54
CA ILE A 102 -0.73 -0.23 -4.39
C ILE A 102 -1.62 -1.39 -4.86
N PHE A 103 -1.04 -2.28 -5.65
CA PHE A 103 -1.71 -3.45 -6.21
C PHE A 103 -0.97 -4.73 -5.81
N THR A 104 -1.72 -5.83 -5.77
CA THR A 104 -1.14 -7.18 -5.92
C THR A 104 -0.55 -7.33 -7.33
N THR A 105 0.30 -8.34 -7.54
CA THR A 105 0.91 -8.63 -8.85
C THR A 105 0.25 -9.77 -9.61
N GLU A 106 -0.82 -10.36 -9.07
CA GLU A 106 -1.65 -11.30 -9.81
C GLU A 106 -2.23 -10.62 -11.07
N SER A 107 -2.56 -11.39 -12.10
CA SER A 107 -3.09 -10.85 -13.35
C SER A 107 -4.59 -11.17 -13.47
N PRO A 108 -5.48 -10.17 -13.60
CA PRO A 108 -5.17 -8.72 -13.60
C PRO A 108 -4.79 -8.22 -12.20
N ARG A 109 -4.00 -7.15 -12.16
CA ARG A 109 -3.59 -6.54 -10.88
C ARG A 109 -4.79 -5.92 -10.19
N HIS A 110 -4.91 -6.14 -8.88
CA HIS A 110 -6.01 -5.64 -8.07
C HIS A 110 -5.51 -4.75 -6.93
N ASN A 111 -6.27 -3.70 -6.61
CA ASN A 111 -5.92 -2.79 -5.52
C ASN A 111 -5.85 -3.58 -4.20
N VAL A 112 -4.86 -3.28 -3.36
CA VAL A 112 -4.69 -3.93 -2.05
C VAL A 112 -5.77 -3.51 -1.03
N LEU A 113 -6.59 -2.52 -1.37
CA LEU A 113 -7.71 -2.04 -0.56
C LEU A 113 -9.03 -2.19 -1.30
N ASN A 114 -10.08 -2.55 -0.56
CA ASN A 114 -11.46 -2.39 -0.98
C ASN A 114 -11.84 -0.90 -1.01
N THR A 115 -12.96 -0.58 -1.67
CA THR A 115 -13.49 0.80 -1.71
C THR A 115 -13.84 1.36 -0.33
N ASP A 116 -14.10 0.50 0.64
CA ASP A 116 -14.35 0.87 2.04
C ASP A 116 -13.08 1.06 2.88
N GLY A 117 -11.90 0.79 2.30
CA GLY A 117 -10.58 0.90 2.92
C GLY A 117 -10.11 -0.35 3.68
N SER A 118 -10.89 -1.44 3.70
CA SER A 118 -10.44 -2.73 4.24
C SER A 118 -9.42 -3.39 3.32
N SER A 119 -8.54 -4.23 3.87
CA SER A 119 -7.53 -4.92 3.06
C SER A 119 -8.16 -5.98 2.14
N ARG A 120 -7.57 -6.10 0.95
CA ARG A 120 -7.78 -7.18 -0.03
C ARG A 120 -6.52 -8.03 -0.22
N ALA A 121 -5.41 -7.65 0.40
CA ALA A 121 -4.11 -8.29 0.23
C ALA A 121 -3.96 -9.46 1.20
N THR A 122 -4.82 -10.46 1.05
CA THR A 122 -4.81 -11.72 1.81
C THR A 122 -4.33 -12.85 0.93
N PHE A 123 -3.32 -13.58 1.39
CA PHE A 123 -2.68 -14.65 0.64
C PHE A 123 -2.68 -15.94 1.45
N ALA A 124 -3.07 -17.04 0.81
CA ALA A 124 -2.90 -18.36 1.40
C ALA A 124 -1.40 -18.67 1.57
N ALA A 125 -0.98 -18.99 2.79
CA ALA A 125 0.42 -19.24 3.12
C ALA A 125 0.52 -20.29 4.23
N THR A 126 0.82 -21.54 3.84
CA THR A 126 1.14 -22.62 4.79
C THR A 126 2.54 -22.47 5.39
N THR A 127 3.41 -21.71 4.71
CA THR A 127 4.74 -21.28 5.18
C THR A 127 4.89 -19.79 4.93
N TYR A 128 5.04 -19.01 6.01
CA TYR A 128 5.08 -17.54 5.92
C TYR A 128 6.44 -16.95 6.35
N SER A 129 7.27 -17.72 7.08
CA SER A 129 8.66 -17.32 7.34
C SER A 129 9.49 -17.39 6.08
N ASP A 130 10.34 -16.40 5.89
CA ASP A 130 11.28 -16.26 4.77
C ASP A 130 10.60 -16.22 3.39
N THR A 131 9.29 -15.94 3.40
CA THR A 131 8.46 -15.78 2.22
C THR A 131 8.42 -14.31 1.82
N SER A 132 8.32 -14.07 0.50
CA SER A 132 8.27 -12.75 -0.09
C SER A 132 7.00 -12.56 -0.90
N TRP A 133 6.43 -11.37 -0.81
CA TRP A 133 5.26 -10.94 -1.58
C TRP A 133 5.63 -9.71 -2.40
N THR A 134 5.37 -9.78 -3.70
CA THR A 134 5.58 -8.68 -4.62
C THR A 134 4.30 -7.86 -4.73
N PHE A 135 4.45 -6.54 -4.71
CA PHE A 135 3.40 -5.57 -4.90
C PHE A 135 3.82 -4.58 -5.97
N TYR A 136 2.85 -3.86 -6.52
CA TYR A 136 3.09 -2.86 -7.56
C TYR A 136 2.50 -1.52 -7.14
N ALA A 137 3.32 -0.47 -7.14
CA ALA A 137 2.89 0.89 -6.82
C ALA A 137 2.90 1.78 -8.07
N ARG A 138 1.87 2.60 -8.26
CA ARG A 138 1.86 3.63 -9.31
C ARG A 138 1.17 4.90 -8.86
N MET A 139 1.39 5.98 -9.59
CA MET A 139 0.68 7.24 -9.36
C MET A 139 -0.78 7.16 -9.80
N GLN A 140 -1.66 7.88 -9.13
CA GLN A 140 -3.10 7.92 -9.42
C GLN A 140 -3.71 9.27 -8.99
N LYS A 141 -4.75 9.72 -9.70
CA LYS A 141 -5.59 10.86 -9.26
C LYS A 141 -6.29 10.50 -7.95
N VAL A 142 -6.25 11.38 -6.95
CA VAL A 142 -6.95 11.14 -5.68
C VAL A 142 -8.47 11.24 -5.88
N LEU A 143 -8.92 12.29 -6.56
CA LEU A 143 -10.30 12.50 -6.97
C LEU A 143 -10.35 12.52 -8.50
N SER A 144 -11.08 11.58 -9.09
CA SER A 144 -11.05 11.34 -10.54
C SER A 144 -11.48 12.54 -11.38
N ASN A 145 -12.34 13.41 -10.82
CA ASN A 145 -12.89 14.59 -11.51
C ASN A 145 -12.05 15.85 -11.32
N ASP A 146 -11.04 15.81 -10.45
CA ASP A 146 -10.24 16.98 -10.13
C ASP A 146 -9.00 17.05 -11.03
N VAL A 147 -8.50 18.27 -11.25
CA VAL A 147 -7.32 18.51 -12.08
C VAL A 147 -6.05 18.18 -11.29
N VAL A 148 -5.07 17.58 -11.97
CA VAL A 148 -3.72 17.38 -11.42
C VAL A 148 -2.92 18.68 -11.54
N VAL A 149 -2.36 19.15 -10.43
CA VAL A 149 -1.38 20.23 -10.42
C VAL A 149 0.01 19.62 -10.27
N PRO A 150 0.96 19.89 -11.18
CA PRO A 150 2.32 19.35 -11.10
C PRO A 150 3.07 19.74 -9.83
N GLY A 151 3.90 18.83 -9.34
CA GLY A 151 4.76 19.04 -8.18
C GLY A 151 5.39 17.73 -7.73
N LYS A 152 5.98 17.73 -6.54
CA LYS A 152 6.58 16.56 -5.90
C LYS A 152 5.52 15.68 -5.24
N LEU A 153 5.75 14.38 -5.30
CA LEU A 153 4.96 13.37 -4.62
C LEU A 153 5.82 12.71 -3.52
N SER A 154 5.31 12.70 -2.31
CA SER A 154 5.79 11.85 -1.22
C SER A 154 4.56 11.28 -0.52
N SER A 155 4.48 9.96 -0.39
CA SER A 155 3.37 9.29 0.29
C SER A 155 3.96 8.26 1.25
N ARG A 156 3.59 8.36 2.51
CA ARG A 156 4.01 7.42 3.55
C ARG A 156 2.89 6.45 3.89
N VAL A 157 3.21 5.16 3.78
CA VAL A 157 2.27 4.06 4.00
C VAL A 157 2.83 3.17 5.11
N LEU A 158 2.01 2.92 6.13
CA LEU A 158 2.25 1.92 7.15
C LEU A 158 1.76 0.56 6.63
N VAL A 159 2.56 -0.49 6.83
CA VAL A 159 2.18 -1.86 6.54
C VAL A 159 2.13 -2.64 7.84
N ASN A 160 0.94 -3.16 8.16
CA ASN A 160 0.73 -4.11 9.24
C ASN A 160 0.49 -5.49 8.63
N VAL A 161 0.91 -6.55 9.33
CA VAL A 161 0.75 -7.92 8.84
C VAL A 161 0.02 -8.73 9.90
N GLU A 162 -1.06 -9.37 9.47
CA GLU A 162 -1.89 -10.25 10.28
C GLU A 162 -1.72 -11.69 9.80
N TYR A 163 -1.75 -12.62 10.75
CA TYR A 163 -1.53 -14.04 10.54
C TYR A 163 -2.74 -14.80 11.08
N GLU A 164 -3.43 -15.53 10.22
CA GLU A 164 -4.65 -16.28 10.55
C GLU A 164 -4.54 -17.75 10.19
#